data_AF-R7XHV4-F1
#
_entry.id   AF-R7XHV4-F1
#
_cell.length_a   1.000
_cell.length_b   1.000
_cell.length_c   1.000
_cell.angle_alpha   90.00
_cell.angle_beta   90.00
_cell.angle_gamma   90.00
#
_symmetry.space_group_name_H-M   'P 1'
#
loop_
_entity.id
_entity.type
_entity.pdbx_description
1 polymer ?
#
loop_
_entity_poly.entity_id
_entity_poly.type
_entity_poly.pdbx_seq_one_letter_code
_entity_poly.pdbx_strand_id
1 'polypeptide(L)'
;MWQYAEYPDDPQTAGSYLYEPGGSIHTFTVPADASEAAEGFMVVHGANVNFVGDNYHSIMDAGAIEAAILGAVSAGMMPMPRYIRPNGGAAFSAPLA
;
A
#
# COMPACT_ATOMS: atom_id res chain seq x y z
N MET A 1 10.37 -12.15 -3.37
CA MET A 1 9.71 -11.92 -4.69
C MET A 1 8.21 -11.81 -4.49
N TRP A 2 7.52 -11.15 -5.40
CA TRP A 2 6.05 -11.11 -5.45
C TRP A 2 5.59 -11.09 -6.90
N GLN A 3 4.32 -11.37 -7.16
CA GLN A 3 3.75 -11.30 -8.50
C GLN A 3 2.27 -10.96 -8.46
N TYR A 4 1.73 -10.58 -9.60
CA TYR A 4 0.28 -10.51 -9.79
C TYR A 4 -0.25 -11.88 -10.18
N ALA A 5 -1.38 -12.29 -9.58
CA ALA A 5 -2.00 -13.58 -9.86
C ALA A 5 -2.35 -13.74 -11.35
N GLU A 6 -2.62 -12.61 -12.02
CA GLU A 6 -2.92 -12.51 -13.45
C GLU A 6 -1.68 -12.77 -14.33
N TYR A 7 -0.47 -12.59 -13.80
CA TYR A 7 0.81 -12.69 -14.51
C TYR A 7 1.82 -13.54 -13.73
N PRO A 8 1.57 -14.85 -13.59
CA PRO A 8 2.40 -15.71 -12.74
C PRO A 8 3.83 -15.91 -13.25
N ASP A 9 4.07 -15.66 -14.54
CA ASP A 9 5.37 -15.82 -15.19
C ASP A 9 6.21 -14.53 -15.21
N ASP A 10 5.66 -13.41 -14.68
CA ASP A 10 6.33 -12.10 -14.63
C ASP A 10 6.62 -11.65 -13.18
N PRO A 11 7.44 -12.40 -12.42
CA PRO A 11 7.68 -12.10 -11.02
C PRO A 11 8.50 -10.83 -10.82
N GLN A 12 8.12 -10.06 -9.80
CA GLN A 12 8.87 -8.92 -9.31
C GLN A 12 9.92 -9.39 -8.30
N THR A 13 11.18 -9.18 -8.64
CA THR A 13 12.36 -9.54 -7.85
C THR A 13 13.21 -8.29 -7.54
N ALA A 14 14.24 -8.43 -6.72
CA ALA A 14 15.10 -7.30 -6.35
C ALA A 14 15.63 -6.57 -7.59
N GLY A 15 15.39 -5.26 -7.68
CA GLY A 15 15.78 -4.41 -8.81
C GLY A 15 14.75 -4.35 -9.96
N SER A 16 13.63 -5.07 -9.87
CA SER A 16 12.54 -4.94 -10.84
C SER A 16 11.86 -3.57 -10.72
N TYR A 17 11.38 -3.05 -11.84
CA TYR A 17 10.54 -1.86 -11.91
C TYR A 17 9.25 -2.20 -12.64
N LEU A 18 8.13 -1.71 -12.11
CA LEU A 18 6.81 -1.91 -12.66
C LEU A 18 6.09 -0.57 -12.74
N TYR A 19 5.43 -0.33 -13.88
CA TYR A 19 4.52 0.78 -14.07
C TYR A 19 3.11 0.24 -14.30
N GLU A 20 2.17 0.70 -13.47
CA GLU A 20 0.75 0.36 -13.59
C GLU A 20 -0.03 1.59 -14.09
N PRO A 21 -0.68 1.51 -15.27
CA PRO A 21 -1.55 2.58 -15.72
C PRO A 21 -2.84 2.62 -14.88
N GLY A 22 -3.37 3.82 -14.67
CA GLY A 22 -4.66 3.97 -13.99
C GLY A 22 -5.78 3.18 -14.69
N GLY A 23 -6.58 2.46 -13.91
CA GLY A 23 -7.68 1.62 -14.39
C GLY A 23 -7.30 0.16 -14.64
N SER A 24 -6.04 -0.24 -14.45
CA SER A 24 -5.70 -1.66 -14.36
C SER A 24 -6.20 -2.27 -13.03
N ILE A 25 -6.43 -3.58 -13.03
CA ILE A 25 -6.93 -4.34 -11.87
C ILE A 25 -5.99 -5.52 -11.66
N HIS A 26 -5.51 -5.69 -10.43
CA HIS A 26 -4.49 -6.68 -10.11
C HIS A 26 -4.68 -7.27 -8.71
N THR A 27 -4.22 -8.51 -8.54
CA THR A 27 -4.23 -9.22 -7.26
C THR A 27 -2.80 -9.48 -6.80
N PHE A 28 -2.31 -8.71 -5.83
CA PHE A 28 -0.96 -8.86 -5.27
C PHE A 28 -0.80 -10.20 -4.54
N THR A 29 0.24 -10.96 -4.88
CA THR A 29 0.53 -12.27 -4.27
C THR A 29 2.01 -12.43 -3.92
N VAL A 30 2.25 -13.14 -2.82
CA VAL A 30 3.58 -13.59 -2.40
C VAL A 30 3.55 -15.12 -2.36
N PRO A 31 4.54 -15.83 -2.92
CA PRO A 31 4.63 -17.28 -2.81
C PRO A 31 4.58 -17.74 -1.35
N ALA A 32 3.83 -18.81 -1.08
CA ALA A 32 3.64 -19.33 0.28
C ALA A 32 4.94 -19.87 0.91
N ASP A 33 5.89 -20.27 0.07
CA ASP A 33 7.22 -20.79 0.44
C ASP A 33 8.32 -19.72 0.36
N ALA A 34 7.96 -18.44 0.20
CA ALA A 34 8.93 -17.35 0.17
C ALA A 34 9.76 -17.32 1.46
N SER A 35 11.09 -17.41 1.32
CA SER A 35 12.04 -17.36 2.44
C SER A 35 12.33 -15.95 2.93
N GLU A 36 11.88 -14.92 2.21
CA GLU A 36 12.13 -13.51 2.46
C GLU A 36 10.86 -12.68 2.23
N ALA A 37 10.78 -11.53 2.90
CA ALA A 37 9.66 -10.61 2.71
C ALA A 37 9.64 -10.04 1.28
N ALA A 38 8.43 -9.75 0.79
CA ALA A 38 8.27 -8.93 -0.41
C ALA A 38 8.45 -7.46 -0.03
N GLU A 39 9.61 -6.90 -0.32
CA GLU A 39 9.93 -5.49 -0.08
C GLU A 39 9.83 -4.68 -1.39
N GLY A 40 9.23 -3.49 -1.31
CA GLY A 40 9.05 -2.61 -2.46
C GLY A 40 8.84 -1.16 -2.06
N PHE A 41 9.12 -0.26 -2.99
CA PHE A 41 8.81 1.16 -2.88
C PHE A 41 7.74 1.51 -3.92
N MET A 42 6.54 1.87 -3.46
CA MET A 42 5.42 2.23 -4.32
C MET A 42 5.16 3.74 -4.29
N VAL A 43 4.92 4.31 -5.46
CA VAL A 43 4.37 5.66 -5.62
C VAL A 43 2.99 5.52 -6.25
N VAL A 44 1.96 5.64 -5.42
CA VAL A 44 0.56 5.44 -5.84
C VAL A 44 -0.10 6.79 -6.08
N HIS A 45 -0.73 6.95 -7.24
CA HIS A 45 -1.53 8.13 -7.57
C HIS A 45 -3.02 7.76 -7.58
N GLY A 46 -3.86 8.58 -6.95
CA GLY A 46 -5.29 8.33 -6.85
C GLY A 46 -5.66 7.46 -5.65
N ALA A 47 -6.51 6.47 -5.88
CA ALA A 47 -7.02 5.57 -4.84
C ALA A 47 -7.16 4.14 -5.36
N ASN A 48 -6.99 3.16 -4.48
CA ASN A 48 -7.31 1.77 -4.76
C ASN A 48 -8.81 1.56 -4.53
N VAL A 49 -9.51 1.02 -5.51
CA VAL A 49 -10.89 0.52 -5.34
C VAL A 49 -10.80 -1.00 -5.23
N ASN A 50 -11.09 -1.52 -4.04
CA ASN A 50 -10.91 -2.93 -3.72
C ASN A 50 -12.21 -3.70 -3.97
N PHE A 51 -12.05 -4.92 -4.49
CA PHE A 51 -13.14 -5.85 -4.77
C PHE A 51 -12.88 -7.21 -4.14
N VAL A 52 -13.96 -7.94 -3.83
CA VAL A 52 -13.92 -9.36 -3.47
C VAL A 52 -14.76 -10.12 -4.50
N GLY A 53 -14.07 -10.79 -5.43
CA GLY A 53 -14.70 -11.20 -6.70
C GLY A 53 -15.19 -9.95 -7.44
N ASP A 54 -16.43 -9.97 -7.91
CA ASP A 54 -17.04 -8.84 -8.64
C ASP A 54 -17.69 -7.80 -7.70
N ASN A 55 -17.65 -8.01 -6.39
CA ASN A 55 -18.33 -7.14 -5.43
C ASN A 55 -17.40 -6.04 -4.95
N TYR A 56 -17.89 -4.80 -4.98
CA TYR A 56 -17.24 -3.69 -4.30
C TYR A 56 -17.02 -4.01 -2.82
N HIS A 57 -15.83 -3.70 -2.32
CA HIS A 57 -15.47 -3.89 -0.92
C HIS A 57 -15.13 -2.55 -0.23
N SER A 58 -14.13 -1.82 -0.73
CA SER A 58 -13.66 -0.59 -0.08
C SER A 58 -12.91 0.34 -1.04
N ILE A 59 -12.67 1.57 -0.59
CA ILE A 59 -11.75 2.52 -1.23
C ILE A 59 -10.59 2.78 -0.27
N MET A 60 -9.37 2.77 -0.81
CA MET A 60 -8.14 3.12 -0.12
C MET A 60 -7.46 4.29 -0.82
N ASP A 61 -7.71 5.50 -0.31
CA ASP A 61 -6.99 6.71 -0.70
C ASP A 61 -5.95 7.11 0.35
N ALA A 62 -5.17 8.16 0.06
CA ALA A 62 -4.14 8.65 0.99
C ALA A 62 -4.68 9.05 2.37
N GLY A 63 -5.89 9.62 2.43
CA GLY A 63 -6.51 10.05 3.69
C GLY A 63 -6.96 8.88 4.54
N ALA A 64 -7.54 7.85 3.92
CA ALA A 64 -7.92 6.62 4.61
C ALA A 64 -6.67 5.83 5.08
N ILE A 65 -5.55 5.86 4.33
CA ILE A 65 -4.28 5.27 4.79
C ILE A 65 -3.75 6.02 6.01
N GLU A 66 -3.76 7.36 5.97
CA GLU A 66 -3.36 8.18 7.12
C GLU A 66 -4.24 7.89 8.34
N ALA A 67 -5.56 7.76 8.15
CA ALA A 67 -6.49 7.39 9.22
C ALA A 67 -6.15 6.02 9.82
N ALA A 68 -5.75 5.03 9.02
CA ALA A 68 -5.30 3.73 9.53
C ALA A 68 -4.01 3.85 10.36
N ILE A 69 -3.04 4.66 9.92
CA ILE A 69 -1.80 4.94 10.69
C ILE A 69 -2.15 5.59 12.04
N LEU A 70 -2.99 6.63 12.03
CA LEU A 70 -3.39 7.32 13.26
C LEU A 70 -4.21 6.41 14.18
N GLY A 71 -5.05 5.54 13.61
CA GLY A 71 -5.79 4.52 14.36
C GLY A 71 -4.86 3.53 15.06
N ALA A 72 -3.83 3.03 14.37
CA ALA A 72 -2.82 2.14 14.95
C ALA A 72 -2.04 2.81 16.09
N VAL A 73 -1.72 4.10 15.94
CA VAL A 73 -1.08 4.90 17.01
C VAL A 73 -2.00 5.04 18.21
N SER A 74 -3.28 5.41 18.00
CA SER A 74 -4.26 5.53 19.07
C SER A 74 -4.53 4.21 19.81
N ALA A 75 -4.40 3.07 19.10
CA ALA A 75 -4.54 1.75 19.67
C ALA A 75 -3.27 1.25 20.38
N GLY A 76 -2.18 2.04 20.40
CA GLY A 76 -0.91 1.66 21.02
C GLY A 76 -0.14 0.59 20.25
N MET A 77 -0.50 0.32 18.98
CA MET A 77 0.17 -0.69 18.14
C MET A 77 1.51 -0.20 17.61
N MET A 78 1.69 1.11 17.50
CA MET A 78 2.95 1.72 17.07
C MET A 78 3.09 3.15 17.63
N PRO A 79 4.33 3.67 17.78
CA PRO A 79 4.55 5.08 18.07
C PRO A 79 4.15 5.95 16.88
N MET A 80 3.88 7.23 17.12
CA MET A 80 3.57 8.19 16.04
C MET A 80 4.74 8.31 15.06
N PRO A 81 4.58 7.90 13.79
CA PRO A 81 5.66 8.01 12.82
C PRO A 81 5.82 9.45 12.35
N ARG A 82 7.03 9.78 11.90
CA ARG A 82 7.37 11.08 11.32
C ARG A 82 7.33 11.00 9.79
N TYR A 83 6.31 11.57 9.17
CA TYR A 83 6.06 11.53 7.71
C TYR A 83 5.50 12.86 7.19
N ILE A 84 5.56 13.10 5.88
CA ILE A 84 4.91 14.26 5.27
C ILE A 84 3.45 13.93 5.05
N ARG A 85 2.56 14.71 5.67
CA ARG A 85 1.14 14.38 5.73
C ARG A 85 0.40 14.69 4.41
N PRO A 86 -0.56 13.85 3.99
CA PRO A 86 -1.58 14.23 3.02
C PRO A 86 -2.22 15.57 3.41
N ASN A 87 -2.38 16.48 2.45
CA ASN A 87 -2.93 17.83 2.67
C ASN A 87 -2.22 18.66 3.78
N GLY A 88 -0.97 18.33 4.13
CA GLY A 88 -0.25 18.92 5.27
C GLY A 88 0.73 20.04 4.94
N GLY A 89 0.77 20.55 3.71
CA GLY A 89 1.60 21.71 3.33
C GLY A 89 3.11 21.48 3.41
N ALA A 90 3.60 20.31 2.99
CA ALA A 90 5.02 19.91 3.06
C ALA A 90 5.64 19.94 4.47
N ALA A 91 4.81 19.86 5.52
CA ALA A 91 5.26 19.73 6.90
C ALA A 91 5.25 18.26 7.36
N PHE A 92 6.18 17.92 8.26
CA PHE A 92 6.18 16.63 8.93
C PHE A 92 5.01 16.52 9.92
N SER A 93 4.55 15.29 10.15
CA SER A 93 3.64 14.96 11.24
C SER A 93 4.25 15.35 12.59
N ALA A 94 3.40 15.89 13.47
CA ALA A 94 3.73 16.17 14.86
C ALA A 94 3.13 15.07 15.76
N PRO A 95 3.70 14.83 16.95
CA PRO A 95 3.04 14.03 17.97
C PRO A 95 1.63 14.56 18.24
N LEU A 96 0.68 13.66 18.52
CA LEU A 96 -0.63 14.04 19.05
C LEU A 96 -0.39 14.74 20.40
N ALA A 97 -0.92 15.95 20.57
CA ALA A 97 -0.82 16.74 21.79
C ALA A 97 -1.72 16.18 22.91
#